data_AF-A0A0Q8R8T7-F1
#
_entry.id   AF-A0A0Q8R8T7-F1
#
_cell.length_a   1.000
_cell.length_b   1.000
_cell.length_c   1.000
_cell.angle_alpha   90.00
_cell.angle_beta   90.00
_cell.angle_gamma   90.00
#
_symmetry.space_group_name_H-M   'P 1'
#
loop_
_entity.id
_entity.type
_entity.pdbx_description
1 polymer ?
#
loop_
_entity_poly.entity_id
_entity_poly.type
_entity_poly.pdbx_seq_one_letter_code
_entity_poly.pdbx_strand_id
1 'polypeptide(L)' 'MALSPEAKEKLLDAAAARAPRMIGEPAINGLDRGVHGEVGMFVGTGGARGVFGSAVAPVGENGQIAIAFENSRFGR' A
#
# COMPACT_ATOMS: atom_id res chain seq x y z
N MET A 1 20.08 -31.37 -11.22
CA MET A 1 19.33 -32.40 -10.47
C MET A 1 17.93 -31.86 -10.25
N ALA A 2 16.91 -32.45 -10.88
CA ALA A 2 15.52 -31.98 -10.77
C ALA A 2 14.88 -32.56 -9.50
N LEU A 3 14.06 -31.75 -8.82
CA LEU A 3 13.39 -32.17 -7.59
C LEU A 3 12.40 -33.32 -7.86
N SER A 4 12.33 -34.30 -6.95
CA SER A 4 11.34 -35.39 -7.04
C SER A 4 9.91 -34.85 -6.93
N PRO A 5 8.90 -35.52 -7.51
CA PRO A 5 7.52 -35.05 -7.47
C PRO A 5 7.01 -34.79 -6.05
N GLU A 6 7.29 -35.71 -5.12
CA GLU A 6 6.89 -35.60 -3.72
C GLU A 6 7.56 -34.41 -3.00
N ALA A 7 8.81 -34.11 -3.33
CA ALA A 7 9.51 -32.97 -2.78
C ALA A 7 8.96 -31.65 -3.33
N LYS A 8 8.47 -31.62 -4.58
CA LYS A 8 7.79 -30.44 -5.14
C LYS A 8 6.46 -30.20 -4.45
N GLU A 9 5.70 -31.27 -4.20
CA GLU A 9 4.39 -31.20 -3.55
C GLU A 9 4.51 -30.74 -2.10
N LYS A 10 5.46 -31.28 -1.34
CA LYS A 10 5.74 -30.81 0.04
C LYS A 10 6.20 -29.35 0.09
N LEU A 11 6.99 -28.90 -0.89
CA LEU A 11 7.37 -27.49 -0.99
C LEU A 11 6.19 -26.61 -1.37
N LEU A 12 5.28 -27.10 -2.21
CA LEU A 12 4.08 -26.39 -2.63
C LEU A 12 3.10 -26.24 -1.45
N ASP A 13 2.87 -27.30 -0.69
CA ASP A 13 2.05 -27.27 0.53
C ASP A 13 2.65 -26.37 1.61
N ALA A 14 3.98 -26.45 1.80
CA ALA A 14 4.68 -25.58 2.72
C ALA A 14 4.64 -24.10 2.27
N ALA A 15 4.64 -23.83 0.97
CA ALA A 15 4.49 -22.49 0.42
C ALA A 15 3.05 -21.96 0.57
N ALA A 16 2.05 -22.81 0.33
CA ALA A 16 0.63 -22.48 0.52
C ALA A 16 0.31 -22.19 2.00
N ALA A 17 0.86 -22.99 2.92
CA ALA A 17 0.72 -22.76 4.36
C ALA A 17 1.47 -21.52 4.88
N ARG A 18 2.46 -21.03 4.13
CA ARG A 18 3.28 -19.84 4.45
C ARG A 18 2.80 -18.56 3.78
N ALA A 19 1.66 -18.55 3.09
CA ALA A 19 1.18 -17.35 2.41
C ALA A 19 0.50 -16.38 3.40
N PRO A 20 1.22 -15.32 3.83
CA PRO A 20 0.67 -13.99 3.71
C PRO A 20 1.50 -13.21 2.68
N ARG A 21 0.78 -12.68 1.69
CA ARG A 21 1.22 -11.74 0.64
C ARG A 21 2.08 -12.34 -0.47
N MET A 22 1.39 -12.62 -1.56
CA MET A 22 1.92 -12.98 -2.87
C MET A 22 2.86 -11.88 -3.38
N ILE A 23 4.11 -12.23 -3.67
CA ILE A 23 5.05 -11.37 -4.39
C ILE A 23 4.60 -11.35 -5.86
N GLY A 24 4.10 -10.20 -6.33
CA GLY A 24 3.85 -9.97 -7.76
C GLY A 24 2.49 -9.40 -8.14
N GLU A 25 1.52 -9.36 -7.22
CA GLU A 25 0.24 -8.66 -7.46
C GLU A 25 0.34 -7.20 -7.01
N PRO A 26 -0.07 -6.22 -7.83
CA PRO A 26 -0.19 -4.84 -7.39
C PRO A 26 -1.06 -4.81 -6.13
N ALA A 27 -0.62 -4.09 -5.11
CA ALA A 27 -1.28 -3.97 -3.81
C ALA A 27 -2.65 -3.24 -3.86
N ILE A 28 -3.40 -3.39 -4.95
CA ILE A 28 -4.72 -2.81 -5.14
C ILE A 28 -5.81 -3.71 -4.53
N ASN A 29 -5.59 -5.03 -4.44
CA ASN A 29 -6.59 -5.99 -3.96
C ASN A 29 -6.19 -6.78 -2.70
N GLY A 30 -5.08 -6.42 -2.04
CA GLY A 30 -4.52 -7.16 -0.90
C GLY A 30 -4.06 -6.30 0.26
N LEU A 31 -4.33 -4.99 0.24
CA LEU A 31 -4.41 -4.25 1.49
C LEU A 31 -5.62 -4.82 2.23
N ASP A 32 -5.47 -5.03 3.54
CA ASP A 32 -6.62 -5.04 4.44
C ASP A 32 -7.61 -3.96 3.94
N ARG A 33 -8.93 -4.21 3.88
CA ARG A 33 -9.93 -3.24 3.39
C ARG A 33 -10.04 -2.04 4.34
N GLY A 34 -8.93 -1.58 4.88
CA GLY A 34 -8.78 -0.41 5.71
C GLY A 34 -8.45 0.81 4.88
N VAL A 35 -8.68 1.93 5.54
CA VAL A 35 -8.23 3.23 5.07
C VAL A 35 -6.70 3.25 5.11
N HIS A 36 -6.07 3.62 4.00
CA HIS A 36 -4.63 3.83 3.92
C HIS A 36 -4.34 5.15 3.23
N GLY A 37 -3.18 5.73 3.52
CA GLY A 37 -2.86 7.05 3.03
C GLY A 37 -1.50 7.53 3.51
N GLU A 38 -1.15 8.73 3.07
CA GLU A 38 0.08 9.41 3.45
C GLU A 38 -0.23 10.83 3.92
N VAL A 39 0.58 11.31 4.86
CA VAL A 39 0.59 12.72 5.25
C VAL A 39 2.03 13.19 5.24
N GLY A 40 2.23 14.38 4.69
CA GLY A 40 3.52 15.02 4.61
C GLY A 40 3.46 16.44 5.12
N MET A 41 4.59 16.91 5.64
CA MET A 41 4.76 18.30 6.04
C MET A 41 6.16 18.76 5.67
N PHE A 42 6.29 20.05 5.39
CA PHE A 42 7.57 20.67 5.11
C PHE A 42 7.68 22.05 5.74
N VAL A 43 8.92 22.43 6.07
CA VAL A 43 9.32 23.77 6.49
C VAL A 43 10.62 24.11 5.76
N GLY A 44 10.63 25.21 5.02
CA GLY A 44 11.77 25.67 4.24
C GLY A 44 12.37 26.97 4.77
N THR A 45 13.68 27.13 4.61
CA THR A 45 14.37 28.41 4.81
C THR A 45 13.89 29.42 3.77
N GLY A 46 13.27 30.52 4.20
CA GLY A 46 12.62 31.49 3.31
C GLY A 46 11.10 31.63 3.52
N GLY A 47 10.53 30.97 4.54
CA GLY A 47 9.12 31.14 4.93
C GLY A 47 8.15 30.18 4.24
N ALA A 48 8.65 29.24 3.45
CA ALA A 48 7.85 28.16 2.89
C ALA A 48 7.44 27.16 3.97
N ARG A 49 6.16 26.81 4.01
CA ARG A 49 5.63 25.76 4.89
C ARG A 49 4.38 25.14 4.27
N GLY A 50 4.13 23.88 4.59
CA GLY A 50 2.89 23.25 4.16
C GLY A 50 2.67 21.89 4.79
N VAL A 51 1.41 21.47 4.71
CA VAL A 51 0.95 20.13 5.03
C VAL A 51 0.11 19.63 3.87
N PHE A 52 0.26 18.36 3.54
CA PHE A 52 -0.47 17.70 2.48
C PHE A 52 -0.75 16.26 2.87
N GLY A 53 -1.69 15.63 2.19
CA GLY A 53 -1.92 14.21 2.39
C GLY A 53 -2.94 13.66 1.42
N SER A 54 -2.97 12.34 1.35
CA SER A 54 -3.97 11.59 0.61
C SER A 54 -4.43 10.38 1.42
N ALA A 55 -5.66 9.94 1.15
CA ALA A 55 -6.19 8.70 1.69
C ALA A 55 -7.07 8.02 0.66
N VAL A 56 -7.04 6.69 0.68
CA VAL A 56 -7.92 5.82 -0.09
C VAL A 56 -8.70 4.97 0.92
N ALA A 57 -10.02 4.92 0.72
CA ALA A 57 -10.94 4.16 1.55
C ALA A 57 -11.87 3.32 0.67
N PRO A 58 -12.21 2.09 1.07
CA PRO A 58 -13.24 1.33 0.38
C PRO A 58 -14.63 1.95 0.59
N VAL A 59 -15.49 1.83 -0.40
CA VAL A 59 -16.90 2.26 -0.37
C VAL A 59 -17.78 1.11 -0.83
N GLY A 60 -18.57 0.56 0.09
CA GLY A 60 -19.39 -0.62 -0.19
C GLY A 60 -18.55 -1.86 -0.50
N GLU A 61 -19.12 -2.79 -1.27
CA GLU A 61 -18.49 -4.09 -1.51
C GLU A 61 -17.36 -4.04 -2.53
N ASN A 62 -17.47 -3.16 -3.53
CA ASN A 62 -16.61 -3.13 -4.72
C ASN A 62 -16.09 -1.72 -5.08
N GLY A 63 -16.46 -0.69 -4.33
CA GLY A 63 -16.06 0.70 -4.60
C GLY A 63 -14.86 1.14 -3.78
N GLN A 64 -14.20 2.21 -4.23
CA GLN A 64 -13.17 2.93 -3.48
C GLN A 64 -13.36 4.44 -3.70
N ILE A 65 -12.99 5.23 -2.70
CA ILE A 65 -12.89 6.68 -2.78
C ILE A 65 -11.46 7.09 -2.42
N ALA A 66 -10.93 8.04 -3.18
CA ALA A 66 -9.65 8.68 -2.89
C ALA A 66 -9.88 10.17 -2.64
N ILE A 67 -9.24 10.70 -1.60
CA ILE A 67 -9.28 12.10 -1.21
C ILE A 67 -7.85 12.60 -1.00
N ALA A 68 -7.57 13.81 -1.46
CA ALA A 68 -6.29 14.47 -1.27
C ALA A 68 -6.52 15.92 -0.85
N PHE A 69 -5.62 16.45 -0.03
CA PHE A 69 -5.62 17.85 0.38
C PHE A 69 -4.21 18.41 0.37
N GLU A 70 -4.13 19.72 0.18
CA GLU A 70 -2.90 20.48 0.33
C GLU A 70 -3.22 21.83 0.97
N ASN A 71 -2.40 22.21 1.94
CA ASN A 71 -2.36 23.56 2.48
C ASN A 71 -0.90 24.00 2.57
N SER A 72 -0.46 24.75 1.57
CA SER A 72 0.89 25.28 1.49
C SER A 72 0.87 26.81 1.44
N ARG A 73 1.78 27.44 2.16
CA ARG A 73 2.15 28.84 1.97
C ARG A 73 3.63 28.88 1.62
N PHE A 74 3.93 29.50 0.49
CA PHE A 74 5.30 29.81 0.12
C PHE A 74 5.68 31.18 0.69
N GLY A 75 6.98 31.36 0.93
CA GLY A 75 7.56 32.65 1.29
C GLY A 75 7.20 33.73 0.26
N ARG A 76 7.43 34.98 0.63
CA ARG A 76 7.17 36.12 -0.26
C ARG A 76 8.11 36.12 -1.47
#